data_AF-A0A7J6QP27-F1
#
_entry.id   AF-A0A7J6QP27-F1
#
_cell.length_a   1.000
_cell.length_b   1.000
_cell.length_c   1.000
_cell.angle_alpha   90.00
_cell.angle_beta   90.00
_cell.angle_gamma   90.00
#
_symmetry.space_group_name_H-M   'P 1'
#
loop_
_entity.id
_entity.type
_entity.pdbx_description
1 polymer ?
#
loop_
_entity_poly.entity_id
_entity_poly.type
_entity_poly.pdbx_seq_one_letter_code
_entity_poly.pdbx_strand_id
1 'polypeptide(L)'
;MPYEPIEGMSSPAAGVKYEKHPLLLEKNPKGLIPTLVVNWPDGREEVVTQSLAMVEYIDDLAAKFELKGTPLLPRDDTAERQRILKAASFYNENIASPFYAVLMRNDKTEFDKMVAGAEKFVAEMRGPFFNGSQMCLVDVTIYPWIQRSFLLGHYKGATLDLSRESQPQLGKLFDWYDRMSAVDEVKATIMPPDYFIKVYAKLAEGVAFSQISKAIMRGEPAHSV
;
A
#
# COMPACT_ATOMS: atom_id res chain seq x y z
N MET A 1 16.06 -14.70 0.77
CA MET A 1 16.59 -14.53 -0.60
C MET A 1 17.34 -13.20 -0.63
N PRO A 2 18.59 -13.15 -1.10
CA PRO A 2 19.28 -11.88 -1.28
C PRO A 2 18.52 -11.06 -2.33
N TYR A 3 18.39 -9.77 -2.09
CA TYR A 3 17.81 -8.81 -3.05
C TYR A 3 18.62 -7.51 -2.99
N GLU A 4 18.56 -6.74 -4.07
CA GLU A 4 19.15 -5.42 -4.15
C GLU A 4 18.04 -4.38 -4.37
N PRO A 5 17.88 -3.39 -3.47
CA PRO A 5 16.96 -2.29 -3.71
C PRO A 5 17.57 -1.31 -4.71
N ILE A 6 16.83 -1.01 -5.78
CA ILE A 6 17.19 0.01 -6.77
C ILE A 6 16.20 1.16 -6.64
N GLU A 7 16.69 2.38 -6.43
CA GLU A 7 15.85 3.58 -6.40
C GLU A 7 15.25 3.82 -7.80
N GLY A 8 13.93 3.60 -7.93
CA GLY A 8 13.24 3.66 -9.22
C GLY A 8 13.02 5.08 -9.73
N MET A 9 13.04 6.06 -8.84
CA MET A 9 12.82 7.47 -9.16
C MET A 9 13.75 8.37 -8.35
N SER A 10 14.48 9.25 -9.02
CA SER A 10 15.18 10.35 -8.36
C SER A 10 14.40 11.65 -8.54
N SER A 11 14.35 12.49 -7.50
CA SER A 11 13.96 13.88 -7.68
C SER A 11 15.22 14.68 -8.00
N PRO A 12 15.34 15.30 -9.18
CA PRO A 12 16.21 16.45 -9.30
C PRO A 12 15.64 17.55 -8.37
N ALA A 13 16.42 18.57 -8.06
CA ALA A 13 16.06 19.64 -7.15
C ALA A 13 14.61 20.19 -7.32
N ALA A 14 14.13 20.90 -6.30
CA ALA A 14 12.76 21.41 -6.23
C ALA A 14 12.29 22.06 -7.55
N GLY A 15 11.33 21.41 -8.23
CA GLY A 15 10.68 21.93 -9.44
C GLY A 15 10.82 21.07 -10.69
N VAL A 16 11.68 20.04 -10.69
CA VAL A 16 11.87 19.17 -11.86
C VAL A 16 11.02 17.89 -11.77
N LYS A 17 10.54 17.42 -12.92
CA LYS A 17 9.88 16.12 -13.10
C LYS A 17 10.78 15.00 -12.58
N TYR A 18 10.23 14.04 -11.83
CA TYR A 18 10.96 12.86 -11.39
C TYR A 18 11.66 12.18 -12.59
N GLU A 19 12.93 11.86 -12.41
CA GLU A 19 13.70 11.08 -13.37
C GLU A 19 13.51 9.61 -13.01
N LYS A 20 12.99 8.84 -13.96
CA LYS A 20 12.80 7.39 -13.79
C LYS A 20 14.10 6.68 -14.13
N HIS A 21 14.48 5.71 -13.31
CA HIS A 21 15.66 4.90 -13.56
C HIS A 21 15.56 4.19 -14.93
N PRO A 22 16.60 4.15 -15.77
CA PRO A 22 16.56 3.51 -17.08
C PRO A 22 16.10 2.04 -17.03
N LEU A 23 16.63 1.27 -16.07
CA LEU A 23 16.22 -0.12 -15.85
C LEU A 23 14.72 -0.25 -15.52
N LEU A 24 14.13 0.71 -14.79
CA LEU A 24 12.70 0.69 -14.50
C LEU A 24 11.90 0.84 -15.79
N LEU A 25 12.31 1.73 -16.69
CA LEU A 25 11.64 1.94 -17.98
C LEU A 25 11.83 0.75 -18.93
N GLU A 26 13.00 0.13 -18.90
CA GLU A 26 13.30 -1.08 -19.67
C GLU A 26 12.40 -2.24 -19.24
N LYS A 27 12.34 -2.53 -17.92
CA LYS A 27 11.61 -3.69 -17.39
C LYS A 27 10.11 -3.43 -17.25
N ASN A 28 9.71 -2.19 -17.00
CA ASN A 28 8.32 -1.76 -16.93
C ASN A 28 8.12 -0.47 -17.73
N PRO A 29 7.66 -0.55 -19.00
CA PRO A 29 7.46 0.62 -19.85
C PRO A 29 6.47 1.66 -19.30
N LYS A 30 5.56 1.28 -18.39
CA LYS A 30 4.72 2.25 -17.66
C LYS A 30 5.54 3.06 -16.65
N GLY A 31 6.65 2.49 -16.19
CA GLY A 31 7.58 3.05 -15.21
C GLY A 31 6.94 3.20 -13.84
N LEU A 32 6.14 2.21 -13.43
CA LEU A 32 5.44 2.19 -12.15
C LEU A 32 6.25 1.36 -11.15
N ILE A 33 6.25 1.81 -9.89
CA ILE A 33 6.84 1.08 -8.77
C ILE A 33 5.74 0.49 -7.88
N PRO A 34 6.00 -0.63 -7.19
CA PRO A 34 7.22 -1.45 -7.28
C PRO A 34 7.29 -2.25 -8.60
N THR A 35 8.51 -2.55 -9.05
CA THR A 35 8.80 -3.51 -10.14
C THR A 35 9.88 -4.47 -9.64
N LEU A 36 9.60 -5.77 -9.69
CA LEU A 36 10.52 -6.83 -9.25
C LEU A 36 11.11 -7.52 -10.48
N VAL A 37 12.43 -7.68 -10.49
CA VAL A 37 13.15 -8.45 -11.51
C VAL A 37 13.77 -9.66 -10.81
N VAL A 38 13.49 -10.86 -11.32
CA VAL A 38 14.01 -12.12 -10.79
C VAL A 38 14.86 -12.79 -11.84
N ASN A 39 16.16 -12.89 -11.55
CA ASN A 39 17.12 -13.59 -12.39
C ASN A 39 17.34 -15.00 -11.82
N TRP A 40 17.00 -16.02 -12.61
CA TRP A 40 17.13 -17.41 -12.23
C TRP A 40 18.49 -18.00 -12.64
N PRO A 41 19.02 -19.01 -11.92
CA PRO A 41 20.30 -19.65 -12.28
C PRO A 41 20.32 -20.33 -13.65
N ASP A 42 19.14 -20.67 -14.20
CA ASP A 42 18.97 -21.25 -15.53
C ASP A 42 18.99 -20.20 -16.67
N GLY A 43 19.22 -18.93 -16.34
CA GLY A 43 19.28 -17.81 -17.28
C GLY A 43 17.92 -17.17 -17.58
N ARG A 44 16.83 -17.63 -16.96
CA ARG A 44 15.51 -17.02 -17.11
C ARG A 44 15.41 -15.73 -16.29
N GLU A 45 14.83 -14.69 -16.90
CA GLU A 45 14.47 -13.44 -16.22
C GLU A 45 12.95 -13.33 -16.15
N GLU A 46 12.41 -13.03 -14.97
CA GLU A 46 10.99 -12.76 -14.77
C GLU A 46 10.81 -11.34 -14.24
N VAL A 47 9.82 -10.63 -14.77
CA VAL A 47 9.45 -9.29 -14.30
C VAL A 47 8.04 -9.34 -13.72
N VAL A 48 7.92 -8.98 -12.44
CA VAL A 48 6.64 -8.92 -11.74
C VAL A 48 6.31 -7.47 -11.45
N THR A 49 5.14 -7.05 -11.89
CA THR A 49 4.58 -5.71 -11.66
C THR A 49 3.26 -5.84 -10.91
N GLN A 50 2.71 -4.72 -10.44
CA GLN A 50 1.56 -4.67 -9.51
C GLN A 50 1.91 -5.20 -8.13
N SER A 51 1.70 -4.36 -7.10
CA SER A 51 2.13 -4.68 -5.73
C SER A 51 1.48 -5.94 -5.16
N LEU A 52 0.17 -6.16 -5.40
CA LEU A 52 -0.53 -7.35 -4.90
C LEU A 52 -0.02 -8.64 -5.54
N ALA A 53 0.14 -8.66 -6.86
CA ALA A 53 0.70 -9.81 -7.57
C ALA A 53 2.15 -10.07 -7.15
N MET A 54 2.92 -9.02 -6.86
CA MET A 54 4.28 -9.14 -6.35
C MET A 54 4.34 -9.78 -4.97
N VAL A 55 3.44 -9.41 -4.04
CA VAL A 55 3.40 -10.04 -2.72
C VAL A 55 3.03 -11.52 -2.84
N GLU A 56 2.03 -11.86 -3.67
CA GLU A 56 1.67 -13.26 -3.94
C GLU A 56 2.86 -14.05 -4.52
N TYR A 57 3.52 -13.50 -5.52
CA TYR A 57 4.69 -14.12 -6.14
C TYR A 57 5.85 -14.34 -5.14
N ILE A 58 6.13 -13.36 -4.27
CA ILE A 58 7.16 -13.49 -3.22
C ILE A 58 6.76 -14.55 -2.18
N ASP A 59 5.48 -14.63 -1.80
CA ASP A 59 4.98 -15.64 -0.86
C ASP A 59 5.11 -17.06 -1.44
N ASP A 60 4.79 -17.22 -2.72
CA ASP A 60 4.94 -18.49 -3.46
C ASP A 60 6.42 -18.87 -3.62
N LEU A 61 7.32 -17.91 -3.87
CA LEU A 61 8.77 -18.16 -3.88
C LEU A 61 9.28 -18.57 -2.49
N ALA A 62 8.82 -17.88 -1.44
CA ALA A 62 9.19 -18.22 -0.07
C ALA A 62 8.74 -19.65 0.28
N ALA A 63 7.56 -20.08 -0.19
CA ALA A 63 7.10 -21.46 -0.09
C ALA A 63 7.99 -22.43 -0.87
N LYS A 64 8.23 -22.15 -2.17
CA LYS A 64 9.04 -22.98 -3.08
C LYS A 64 10.44 -23.24 -2.55
N PHE A 65 11.05 -22.23 -1.92
CA PHE A 65 12.40 -22.31 -1.37
C PHE A 65 12.44 -22.61 0.13
N GLU A 66 11.30 -22.98 0.73
CA GLU A 66 11.19 -23.36 2.14
C GLU A 66 11.78 -22.31 3.10
N LEU A 67 11.61 -21.03 2.76
CA LEU A 67 12.08 -19.95 3.61
C LEU A 67 11.28 -19.93 4.91
N LYS A 68 11.97 -19.62 6.01
CA LYS A 68 11.34 -19.41 7.30
C LYS A 68 10.45 -18.17 7.26
N GLY A 69 9.25 -18.29 7.81
CA GLY A 69 8.28 -17.20 7.93
C GLY A 69 6.86 -17.74 7.92
N THR A 70 5.92 -16.89 8.34
CA THR A 70 4.50 -17.21 8.23
C THR A 70 4.01 -16.87 6.82
N PRO A 71 3.29 -17.76 6.13
CA PRO A 71 2.72 -17.47 4.82
C PRO A 71 1.73 -16.31 4.90
N LEU A 72 1.78 -15.38 3.94
CA LEU A 72 0.79 -14.30 3.83
C LEU A 72 -0.51 -14.78 3.19
N LEU A 73 -0.46 -15.91 2.49
CA LEU A 73 -1.61 -16.55 1.88
C LEU A 73 -1.79 -17.99 2.39
N PRO A 74 -3.03 -18.45 2.57
CA PRO A 74 -3.31 -19.87 2.76
C PRO A 74 -2.72 -20.70 1.62
N ARG A 75 -2.10 -21.84 1.97
CA ARG A 75 -1.46 -22.76 1.02
C ARG A 75 -2.35 -23.96 0.70
N ASP A 76 -2.96 -24.56 1.72
CA ASP A 76 -3.71 -25.81 1.60
C ASP A 76 -5.24 -25.63 1.56
N ASP A 77 -5.72 -24.38 1.60
CA ASP A 77 -7.14 -24.04 1.50
C ASP A 77 -7.35 -23.03 0.37
N THR A 78 -7.73 -23.54 -0.80
CA THR A 78 -7.98 -22.75 -2.00
C THR A 78 -9.12 -21.74 -1.80
N ALA A 79 -10.17 -22.11 -1.07
CA ALA A 79 -11.33 -21.23 -0.87
C ALA A 79 -10.96 -20.05 0.03
N GLU A 80 -10.23 -20.32 1.11
CA GLU A 80 -9.75 -19.29 2.01
C GLU A 80 -8.68 -18.41 1.34
N ARG A 81 -7.80 -18.97 0.50
CA ARG A 81 -6.85 -18.19 -0.32
C ARG A 81 -7.59 -17.21 -1.22
N GLN A 82 -8.61 -17.66 -1.95
CA GLN A 82 -9.40 -16.80 -2.82
C GLN A 82 -10.16 -15.72 -2.04
N ARG A 83 -10.65 -16.04 -0.84
CA ARG A 83 -11.27 -15.06 0.06
C ARG A 83 -10.29 -13.94 0.43
N ILE A 84 -9.06 -14.29 0.76
CA ILE A 84 -8.00 -13.33 1.14
C ILE A 84 -7.59 -12.46 -0.05
N LEU A 85 -7.39 -13.03 -1.23
CA LEU A 85 -7.08 -12.28 -2.45
C LEU A 85 -8.19 -11.27 -2.79
N LYS A 86 -9.46 -11.72 -2.76
CA LYS A 86 -10.62 -10.86 -3.01
C LYS A 86 -10.72 -9.74 -1.97
N ALA A 87 -10.50 -10.06 -0.70
CA ALA A 87 -10.50 -9.06 0.38
C ALA A 87 -9.39 -8.01 0.16
N ALA A 88 -8.17 -8.43 -0.17
CA ALA A 88 -7.07 -7.51 -0.46
C ALA A 88 -7.40 -6.55 -1.62
N SER A 89 -7.96 -7.06 -2.73
CA SER A 89 -8.41 -6.21 -3.84
C SER A 89 -9.50 -5.23 -3.41
N PHE A 90 -10.51 -5.72 -2.69
CA PHE A 90 -11.61 -4.88 -2.20
C PHE A 90 -11.09 -3.74 -1.32
N TYR A 91 -10.22 -4.01 -0.35
CA TYR A 91 -9.71 -2.96 0.52
C TYR A 91 -8.70 -2.04 -0.16
N ASN A 92 -8.00 -2.51 -1.20
CA ASN A 92 -7.21 -1.63 -2.07
C ASN A 92 -8.09 -0.61 -2.82
N GLU A 93 -9.28 -1.03 -3.27
CA GLU A 93 -10.23 -0.15 -3.95
C GLU A 93 -10.99 0.80 -3.00
N ASN A 94 -11.18 0.39 -1.74
CA ASN A 94 -12.03 1.09 -0.78
C ASN A 94 -11.28 1.85 0.33
N ILE A 95 -9.99 1.63 0.51
CA ILE A 95 -9.15 2.35 1.49
C ILE A 95 -7.94 2.97 0.80
N ALA A 96 -7.15 2.16 0.08
CA ALA A 96 -5.91 2.64 -0.54
C ALA A 96 -6.14 3.67 -1.65
N SER A 97 -7.06 3.38 -2.59
CA SER A 97 -7.31 4.27 -3.71
C SER A 97 -7.98 5.59 -3.33
N PRO A 98 -9.01 5.60 -2.47
CA PRO A 98 -9.65 6.85 -2.04
C PRO A 98 -8.71 7.81 -1.33
N PHE A 99 -7.67 7.32 -0.62
CA PHE A 99 -6.67 8.14 0.06
C PHE A 99 -6.14 9.28 -0.83
N TYR A 100 -5.81 8.99 -2.09
CA TYR A 100 -5.31 10.02 -3.00
C TYR A 100 -6.39 11.03 -3.41
N ALA A 101 -7.63 10.60 -3.59
CA ALA A 101 -8.72 11.52 -3.92
C ALA A 101 -8.98 12.50 -2.75
N VAL A 102 -8.96 12.00 -1.52
CA VAL A 102 -9.07 12.84 -0.32
C VAL A 102 -7.88 13.80 -0.25
N LEU A 103 -6.66 13.27 -0.34
CA LEU A 103 -5.43 14.07 -0.22
C LEU A 103 -5.27 15.11 -1.33
N MET A 104 -5.67 14.82 -2.56
CA MET A 104 -5.46 15.72 -3.69
C MET A 104 -6.63 16.66 -3.95
N ARG A 105 -7.87 16.25 -3.61
CA ARG A 105 -9.09 16.98 -4.00
C ARG A 105 -9.99 17.36 -2.82
N ASN A 106 -9.59 17.05 -1.59
CA ASN A 106 -10.39 17.31 -0.39
C ASN A 106 -11.79 16.64 -0.47
N ASP A 107 -11.83 15.45 -1.06
CA ASP A 107 -13.06 14.74 -1.43
C ASP A 107 -13.66 14.02 -0.20
N LYS A 108 -14.70 14.62 0.39
CA LYS A 108 -15.39 14.07 1.57
C LYS A 108 -16.10 12.75 1.28
N THR A 109 -16.61 12.55 0.07
CA THR A 109 -17.30 11.30 -0.30
C THR A 109 -16.32 10.14 -0.33
N GLU A 110 -15.14 10.35 -0.91
CA GLU A 110 -14.07 9.34 -0.90
C GLU A 110 -13.52 9.10 0.51
N PHE A 111 -13.50 10.12 1.37
CA PHE A 111 -13.16 9.93 2.79
C PHE A 111 -14.20 9.07 3.52
N ASP A 112 -15.49 9.33 3.33
CA ASP A 112 -16.57 8.52 3.92
C ASP A 112 -16.50 7.07 3.43
N LYS A 113 -16.13 6.87 2.16
CA LYS A 113 -15.85 5.53 1.62
C LYS A 113 -14.67 4.86 2.32
N MET A 114 -13.58 5.58 2.63
CA MET A 114 -12.47 5.03 3.42
C MET A 114 -12.93 4.62 4.82
N VAL A 115 -13.70 5.46 5.50
CA VAL A 115 -14.23 5.17 6.85
C VAL A 115 -15.11 3.92 6.80
N ALA A 116 -16.06 3.84 5.87
CA ALA A 116 -16.90 2.66 5.68
C ALA A 116 -16.08 1.39 5.32
N GLY A 117 -15.03 1.55 4.51
CA GLY A 117 -14.07 0.49 4.22
C GLY A 117 -13.36 0.00 5.48
N ALA A 118 -12.92 0.91 6.34
CA ALA A 118 -12.27 0.58 7.61
C ALA A 118 -13.24 -0.08 8.61
N GLU A 119 -14.49 0.38 8.69
CA GLU A 119 -15.54 -0.26 9.50
C GLU A 119 -15.79 -1.71 9.05
N LYS A 120 -15.87 -1.94 7.74
CA LYS A 120 -16.01 -3.29 7.18
C LYS A 120 -14.77 -4.14 7.46
N PHE A 121 -13.57 -3.58 7.32
CA PHE A 121 -12.32 -4.26 7.63
C PHE A 121 -12.33 -4.81 9.06
N VAL A 122 -12.61 -3.96 10.05
CA VAL A 122 -12.62 -4.38 11.46
C VAL A 122 -13.73 -5.37 11.79
N ALA A 123 -14.86 -5.31 11.09
CA ALA A 123 -15.96 -6.26 11.23
C ALA A 123 -15.61 -7.65 10.67
N GLU A 124 -14.79 -7.72 9.62
CA GLU A 124 -14.35 -8.98 9.00
C GLU A 124 -13.09 -9.58 9.64
N MET A 125 -12.35 -8.80 10.43
CA MET A 125 -11.17 -9.28 11.15
C MET A 125 -11.51 -10.45 12.09
N ARG A 126 -10.80 -11.56 11.92
CA ARG A 126 -10.96 -12.80 12.70
C ARG A 126 -10.03 -12.91 13.92
N GLY A 127 -9.22 -11.89 14.21
CA GLY A 127 -8.27 -11.91 15.32
C GLY A 127 -7.51 -10.58 15.48
N PRO A 128 -6.31 -10.60 16.09
CA PRO A 128 -5.43 -9.43 16.16
C PRO A 128 -4.96 -8.93 14.77
N PHE A 129 -4.94 -9.81 13.77
CA PHE A 129 -4.75 -9.50 12.35
C PHE A 129 -5.99 -9.91 11.55
N PHE A 130 -6.06 -9.55 10.27
CA PHE A 130 -7.27 -9.75 9.46
C PHE A 130 -7.74 -11.21 9.45
N ASN A 131 -6.81 -12.16 9.27
CA ASN A 131 -7.15 -13.59 9.20
C ASN A 131 -6.82 -14.40 10.46
N GLY A 132 -6.75 -13.76 11.62
CA GLY A 132 -6.53 -14.46 12.89
C GLY A 132 -5.28 -13.97 13.61
N SER A 133 -4.45 -14.91 14.07
CA SER A 133 -3.31 -14.62 14.95
C SER A 133 -2.06 -14.16 14.23
N GLN A 134 -2.03 -14.20 12.90
CA GLN A 134 -0.87 -13.88 12.07
C GLN A 134 -1.26 -12.91 10.94
N MET A 135 -0.29 -12.10 10.53
CA MET A 135 -0.41 -11.18 9.39
C MET A 135 -0.67 -11.95 8.09
N CYS A 136 -1.55 -11.44 7.23
CA CYS A 136 -1.82 -11.99 5.91
C CYS A 136 -1.72 -10.92 4.81
N LEU A 137 -1.96 -11.31 3.54
CA LEU A 137 -1.93 -10.41 2.39
C LEU A 137 -2.83 -9.18 2.58
N VAL A 138 -3.99 -9.33 3.23
CA VAL A 138 -4.88 -8.20 3.48
C VAL A 138 -4.14 -7.19 4.34
N ASP A 139 -3.62 -7.60 5.51
CA ASP A 139 -2.94 -6.68 6.44
C ASP A 139 -1.83 -5.85 5.77
N VAL A 140 -0.95 -6.49 5.00
CA VAL A 140 0.15 -5.81 4.29
C VAL A 140 -0.33 -4.89 3.16
N THR A 141 -1.53 -5.13 2.63
CA THR A 141 -2.15 -4.29 1.59
C THR A 141 -2.61 -2.95 2.16
N ILE A 142 -3.29 -2.95 3.30
CA ILE A 142 -3.90 -1.73 3.86
C ILE A 142 -3.01 -0.98 4.85
N TYR A 143 -2.13 -1.66 5.58
CA TYR A 143 -1.32 -1.01 6.61
C TYR A 143 -0.59 0.25 6.13
N PRO A 144 0.04 0.27 4.94
CA PRO A 144 0.73 1.46 4.46
C PRO A 144 -0.20 2.68 4.26
N TRP A 145 -1.51 2.47 4.12
CA TRP A 145 -2.50 3.55 3.92
C TRP A 145 -3.06 4.06 5.24
N ILE A 146 -3.29 3.16 6.19
CA ILE A 146 -3.66 3.54 7.56
C ILE A 146 -2.48 4.25 8.24
N GLN A 147 -1.26 3.77 8.05
CA GLN A 147 -0.06 4.43 8.57
C GLN A 147 0.13 5.86 8.03
N ARG A 148 -0.34 6.13 6.81
CA ARG A 148 -0.25 7.45 6.17
C ARG A 148 -1.49 8.30 6.34
N SER A 149 -2.56 7.78 6.95
CA SER A 149 -3.84 8.49 7.03
C SER A 149 -3.76 9.78 7.84
N PHE A 150 -2.78 9.91 8.75
CA PHE A 150 -2.50 11.16 9.47
C PHE A 150 -2.22 12.34 8.51
N LEU A 151 -1.74 12.07 7.29
CA LEU A 151 -1.53 13.11 6.28
C LEU A 151 -2.84 13.78 5.86
N LEU A 152 -3.97 13.06 5.93
CA LEU A 152 -5.28 13.63 5.60
C LEU A 152 -5.65 14.71 6.61
N GLY A 153 -5.57 14.42 7.91
CA GLY A 153 -5.77 15.41 8.97
C GLY A 153 -4.76 16.56 8.90
N HIS A 154 -3.48 16.26 8.66
CA HIS A 154 -2.42 17.26 8.53
C HIS A 154 -2.68 18.28 7.39
N TYR A 155 -3.07 17.80 6.20
CA TYR A 155 -3.23 18.66 5.02
C TYR A 155 -4.65 19.20 4.80
N LYS A 156 -5.67 18.48 5.28
CA LYS A 156 -7.09 18.74 4.97
C LYS A 156 -7.92 19.10 6.20
N GLY A 157 -7.32 19.04 7.39
CA GLY A 157 -7.94 19.45 8.64
C GLY A 157 -8.79 18.35 9.28
N ALA A 158 -9.34 18.68 10.46
CA ALA A 158 -9.97 17.73 11.37
C ALA A 158 -11.19 16.99 10.80
N THR A 159 -11.88 17.55 9.80
CA THR A 159 -13.07 16.93 9.19
C THR A 159 -12.74 15.73 8.29
N LEU A 160 -11.47 15.61 7.87
CA LEU A 160 -10.95 14.53 7.03
C LEU A 160 -9.80 13.79 7.73
N ASP A 161 -9.78 13.83 9.06
CA ASP A 161 -8.82 13.12 9.88
C ASP A 161 -9.28 11.69 10.16
N LEU A 162 -8.38 10.72 10.01
CA LEU A 162 -8.59 9.30 10.32
C LEU A 162 -7.66 8.93 11.48
N SER A 163 -8.03 9.37 12.68
CA SER A 163 -7.32 9.17 13.95
C SER A 163 -8.22 8.50 15.00
N ARG A 164 -7.64 8.07 16.12
CA ARG A 164 -8.40 7.50 17.25
C ARG A 164 -9.39 8.52 17.80
N GLU A 165 -9.01 9.80 17.81
CA GLU A 165 -9.80 10.91 18.32
C GLU A 165 -10.95 11.26 17.38
N SER A 166 -10.71 11.30 16.06
CA SER A 166 -11.72 11.68 15.08
C SER A 166 -12.68 10.53 14.72
N GLN A 167 -12.23 9.28 14.83
CA GLN A 167 -13.01 8.08 14.49
C GLN A 167 -13.01 7.06 15.65
N PRO A 168 -13.61 7.38 16.81
CA PRO A 168 -13.58 6.52 17.99
C PRO A 168 -14.23 5.14 17.76
N GLN A 169 -15.19 5.04 16.83
CA GLN A 169 -15.81 3.77 16.43
C GLN A 169 -14.83 2.79 15.77
N LEU A 170 -13.69 3.28 15.28
CA LEU A 170 -12.62 2.49 14.66
C LEU A 170 -11.55 2.04 15.67
N GLY A 171 -11.82 2.03 16.98
CA GLY A 171 -10.84 1.62 18.00
C GLY A 171 -10.08 0.31 17.69
N LYS A 172 -10.80 -0.72 17.20
CA LYS A 172 -10.20 -2.00 16.78
C LYS A 172 -9.21 -1.87 15.61
N LEU A 173 -9.46 -0.94 14.68
CA LEU A 173 -8.53 -0.65 13.57
C LEU A 173 -7.21 -0.12 14.13
N PHE A 174 -7.29 0.81 15.08
CA PHE A 174 -6.09 1.41 15.61
C PHE A 174 -5.31 0.45 16.52
N ASP A 175 -6.01 -0.44 17.23
CA ASP A 175 -5.34 -1.53 17.96
C ASP A 175 -4.61 -2.50 17.01
N TRP A 176 -5.22 -2.78 15.85
CA TRP A 176 -4.56 -3.50 14.76
C TRP A 176 -3.36 -2.72 14.19
N TYR A 177 -3.49 -1.41 14.00
CA TYR A 177 -2.41 -0.53 13.55
C TYR A 177 -1.21 -0.57 14.50
N ASP A 178 -1.45 -0.51 15.81
CA ASP A 178 -0.37 -0.59 16.81
C ASP A 178 0.34 -1.95 16.75
N ARG A 179 -0.43 -3.04 16.55
CA ARG A 179 0.13 -4.39 16.39
C ARG A 179 0.96 -4.51 15.12
N MET A 180 0.46 -4.03 13.98
CA MET A 180 1.21 -4.01 12.73
C MET A 180 2.49 -3.18 12.86
N SER A 181 2.41 -2.01 13.52
CA SER A 181 3.56 -1.14 13.78
C SER A 181 4.57 -1.75 14.74
N ALA A 182 4.18 -2.77 15.51
CA ALA A 182 5.05 -3.50 16.41
C ALA A 182 5.81 -4.66 15.72
N VAL A 183 5.40 -5.09 14.52
CA VAL A 183 6.06 -6.16 13.75
C VAL A 183 7.43 -5.66 13.25
N ASP A 184 8.48 -6.46 13.46
CA ASP A 184 9.86 -6.03 13.20
C ASP A 184 10.12 -5.80 11.70
N GLU A 185 9.58 -6.67 10.84
CA GLU A 185 9.65 -6.52 9.38
C GLU A 185 8.94 -5.24 8.91
N VAL A 186 7.85 -4.87 9.57
CA VAL A 186 7.11 -3.63 9.26
C VAL A 186 7.92 -2.42 9.70
N LYS A 187 8.43 -2.39 10.94
CA LYS A 187 9.28 -1.30 11.45
C LYS A 187 10.48 -1.01 10.54
N ALA A 188 11.10 -2.05 10.00
CA ALA A 188 12.25 -1.93 9.12
C ALA A 188 11.95 -1.20 7.79
N THR A 189 10.67 -0.97 7.45
CA THR A 189 10.24 -0.33 6.20
C THR A 189 9.64 1.07 6.40
N ILE A 190 9.46 1.51 7.64
CA ILE A 190 8.75 2.76 7.95
C ILE A 190 9.73 3.93 8.00
N MET A 191 9.32 5.03 7.36
CA MET A 191 9.99 6.33 7.45
C MET A 191 9.33 7.21 8.52
N PRO A 192 10.05 8.18 9.12
CA PRO A 192 9.47 9.07 10.12
C PRO A 192 8.35 9.95 9.52
N PRO A 193 7.38 10.43 10.32
CA PRO A 193 6.27 11.27 9.84
C PRO A 193 6.70 12.47 8.99
N ASP A 194 7.76 13.18 9.38
CA ASP A 194 8.27 14.35 8.66
C ASP A 194 8.73 14.03 7.23
N TYR A 195 9.24 12.81 7.02
CA TYR A 195 9.58 12.34 5.67
C TYR A 195 8.31 12.25 4.81
N PHE A 196 7.24 11.66 5.35
CA PHE A 196 5.99 11.53 4.61
C PHE A 196 5.33 12.89 4.35
N ILE A 197 5.31 13.80 5.32
CA ILE A 197 4.84 15.18 5.12
C ILE A 197 5.60 15.79 3.92
N LYS A 198 6.93 15.79 3.96
CA LYS A 198 7.74 16.36 2.88
C LYS A 198 7.45 15.73 1.50
N VAL A 199 7.35 14.40 1.43
CA VAL A 199 7.14 13.69 0.15
C VAL A 199 5.73 13.91 -0.41
N TYR A 200 4.72 13.98 0.44
CA TYR A 200 3.32 14.12 0.02
C TYR A 200 2.86 15.57 -0.17
N ALA A 201 3.63 16.58 0.26
CA ALA A 201 3.30 17.99 0.13
C ALA A 201 2.83 18.37 -1.29
N LYS A 202 3.58 17.99 -2.33
CA LYS A 202 3.23 18.29 -3.73
C LYS A 202 1.91 17.64 -4.18
N LEU A 203 1.61 16.45 -3.67
CA LEU A 203 0.33 15.79 -3.95
C LEU A 203 -0.80 16.55 -3.26
N ALA A 204 -0.60 16.91 -2.00
CA ALA A 204 -1.58 17.63 -1.19
C ALA A 204 -1.90 19.04 -1.74
N GLU A 205 -0.89 19.72 -2.30
CA GLU A 205 -0.99 21.03 -2.95
C GLU A 205 -1.55 20.96 -4.38
N GLY A 206 -1.74 19.76 -4.95
CA GLY A 206 -2.27 19.58 -6.30
C GLY A 206 -1.28 19.94 -7.42
N VAL A 207 0.02 20.00 -7.13
CA VAL A 207 1.09 20.37 -8.10
C VAL A 207 1.96 19.17 -8.51
N ALA A 208 1.57 17.95 -8.12
CA ALA A 208 2.26 16.73 -8.51
C ALA A 208 1.89 16.26 -9.92
N PHE A 209 2.89 15.83 -10.70
CA PHE A 209 2.73 15.44 -12.12
C PHE A 209 2.96 13.95 -12.40
N SER A 210 2.81 13.08 -11.39
CA SER A 210 2.91 11.63 -11.59
C SER A 210 1.74 11.07 -12.41
N GLN A 211 1.86 9.84 -12.94
CA GLN A 211 0.74 9.20 -13.67
C GLN A 211 -0.50 9.04 -12.77
N ILE A 212 -0.30 8.62 -11.51
CA ILE A 212 -1.36 8.53 -10.51
C ILE A 212 -1.98 9.90 -10.26
N SER A 213 -1.15 10.93 -10.07
CA SER A 213 -1.64 12.30 -9.83
C SER A 213 -2.54 12.79 -10.98
N LYS A 214 -2.14 12.52 -12.23
CA LYS A 214 -2.93 12.88 -13.41
C LYS A 214 -4.26 12.11 -13.50
N ALA A 215 -4.27 10.83 -13.14
CA ALA A 215 -5.48 10.01 -13.11
C ALA A 215 -6.47 10.54 -12.06
N ILE A 216 -6.01 10.77 -10.83
CA ILE A 216 -6.82 11.32 -9.73
C ILE A 216 -7.38 12.71 -10.09
N MET A 217 -6.58 13.58 -10.71
CA MET A 217 -7.05 14.89 -11.20
C MET A 217 -8.16 14.79 -12.24
N ARG A 218 -8.19 13.71 -13.06
CA ARG A 218 -9.28 13.40 -14.00
C ARG A 218 -10.47 12.68 -13.34
N GLY A 219 -10.36 12.30 -12.07
CA GLY A 219 -11.37 11.53 -11.36
C GLY A 219 -11.34 10.03 -11.60
N GLU A 220 -10.26 9.52 -12.19
CA GLU A 220 -9.98 8.09 -12.25
C GLU A 220 -9.38 7.61 -10.92
N PRO A 221 -9.67 6.38 -10.46
CA PRO A 221 -9.13 5.87 -9.20
C PRO A 221 -7.65 5.45 -9.32
N ALA A 222 -6.91 5.48 -8.21
CA ALA A 222 -5.47 5.16 -8.23
C ALA A 222 -5.16 3.71 -8.67
N HIS A 223 -6.02 2.74 -8.34
CA HIS A 223 -5.84 1.33 -8.71
C HIS A 223 -6.00 1.04 -10.20
N SER A 224 -6.52 1.97 -11.01
CA SER A 224 -6.71 1.77 -12.46
C SER A 224 -5.51 2.19 -13.31
N VAL A 225 -4.42 2.66 -12.70
CA VAL A 225 -3.19 3.16 -13.35
C VAL A 225 -2.18 2.02 -13.53
#